data_AF-A0A7X5HVD8-F1
#
_entry.id   AF-A0A7X5HVD8-F1
#
_cell.length_a   1.000
_cell.length_b   1.000
_cell.length_c   1.000
_cell.angle_alpha   90.00
_cell.angle_beta   90.00
_cell.angle_gamma   90.00
#
_symmetry.space_group_name_H-M   'P 1'
#
loop_
_entity.id
_entity.type
_entity.pdbx_description
1 polymer ?
#
loop_
_entity_poly.entity_id
_entity_poly.type
_entity_poly.pdbx_seq_one_letter_code
_entity_poly.pdbx_strand_id
1 'polypeptide(L)'
;MAFFDKMKESLNKGTATVSIKAQTMLELNKVKAEISNLEKQKKDTLEAIGERMVEMKRAGAISVEEVEPMVLSVFEVEAKLAEKELEKQEVLKKEEEALKATGAAPAQEAQGGIVCECGEVLAPGTKFCPKCGKKQDE
;
A
#
# COMPACT_ATOMS: atom_id res chain seq x y z
N MET A 1 -1.57 -27.24 19.49
CA MET A 1 -0.49 -26.36 19.99
C MET A 1 0.93 -26.81 19.60
N ALA A 2 1.14 -27.86 18.79
CA ALA A 2 2.48 -28.44 18.57
C ALA A 2 3.29 -27.89 17.38
N PHE A 3 2.90 -26.77 16.75
CA PHE A 3 3.67 -26.14 15.66
C PHE A 3 4.72 -25.13 16.15
N PHE A 4 4.62 -24.67 17.40
CA PHE A 4 5.43 -23.57 17.95
C PHE A 4 6.79 -24.02 18.51
N ASP A 5 6.87 -25.23 19.08
CA ASP A 5 8.11 -25.76 19.67
C ASP A 5 9.17 -26.10 18.62
N LYS A 6 8.77 -26.54 17.41
CA LYS A 6 9.71 -26.80 16.31
C LYS A 6 10.22 -25.54 15.59
N MET A 7 9.55 -24.39 15.75
CA MET A 7 10.02 -23.12 15.17
C MET A 7 11.09 -22.43 16.01
N LYS A 8 11.21 -22.79 17.29
CA LYS A 8 12.10 -22.12 18.25
C LYS A 8 13.56 -22.52 18.13
N GLU A 9 13.87 -23.69 17.57
CA GLU A 9 15.23 -24.26 17.58
C GLU A 9 16.05 -24.10 16.29
N SER A 10 15.52 -23.63 15.15
CA SER A 10 16.32 -23.59 13.90
C SER A 10 16.22 -22.34 13.01
N LEU A 11 15.54 -21.28 13.43
CA LEU A 11 15.35 -20.10 12.59
C LEU A 11 16.33 -18.98 12.97
N ASN A 12 17.38 -18.83 12.17
CA ASN A 12 18.16 -17.61 12.04
C ASN A 12 17.19 -16.41 11.97
N LYS A 13 17.08 -15.63 13.05
CA LYS A 13 16.11 -14.54 13.18
C LYS A 13 16.14 -13.55 12.01
N GLY A 14 17.30 -13.38 11.35
CA GLY A 14 17.44 -12.55 10.15
C GLY A 14 16.78 -13.09 8.88
N THR A 15 16.73 -14.42 8.65
CA THR A 15 16.16 -14.99 7.43
C THR A 15 14.63 -15.06 7.47
N ALA A 16 14.04 -15.25 8.66
CA ALA A 16 12.59 -15.28 8.85
C ALA A 16 11.95 -13.89 8.59
N THR A 17 12.55 -12.82 9.12
CA THR A 17 12.06 -11.44 8.91
C THR A 17 12.11 -11.02 7.44
N VAL A 18 13.19 -11.36 6.72
CA VAL A 18 13.33 -11.04 5.29
C VAL A 18 12.28 -11.79 4.46
N SER A 19 12.01 -13.06 4.77
CA SER A 19 10.99 -13.85 4.09
C SER A 19 9.58 -13.28 4.27
N ILE A 20 9.22 -12.89 5.50
CA ILE A 20 7.91 -12.31 5.81
C ILE A 20 7.70 -11.00 5.03
N LYS A 21 8.68 -10.08 5.09
CA LYS A 21 8.61 -8.80 4.35
C LYS A 21 8.53 -8.99 2.84
N ALA A 22 9.29 -9.93 2.28
CA ALA A 22 9.24 -10.22 0.86
C ALA A 22 7.86 -10.72 0.41
N GLN A 23 7.27 -11.65 1.18
CA GLN A 23 5.94 -12.18 0.90
C GLN A 23 4.87 -11.09 0.98
N THR A 24 4.89 -10.27 2.05
CA THR A 24 3.94 -9.17 2.20
C THR A 24 4.08 -8.12 1.10
N MET A 25 5.31 -7.78 0.69
CA MET A 25 5.52 -6.82 -0.40
C MET A 25 4.88 -7.29 -1.72
N LEU A 26 4.94 -8.59 -2.04
CA LEU A 26 4.31 -9.12 -3.24
C LEU A 26 2.78 -9.02 -3.16
N GLU A 27 2.19 -9.41 -2.03
CA GLU A 27 0.74 -9.31 -1.80
C GLU A 27 0.28 -7.86 -1.84
N LEU A 28 0.99 -6.94 -1.17
CA LEU A 28 0.70 -5.51 -1.22
C LEU A 28 0.79 -4.94 -2.63
N ASN A 29 1.81 -5.31 -3.41
CA ASN A 29 1.95 -4.82 -4.77
C ASN A 29 0.81 -5.30 -5.66
N LYS A 30 0.36 -6.54 -5.49
CA LYS A 30 -0.81 -7.06 -6.19
C LYS A 30 -2.07 -6.28 -5.83
N VAL A 31 -2.36 -6.12 -4.54
CA VAL A 31 -3.53 -5.37 -4.07
C VAL A 31 -3.48 -3.92 -4.52
N LYS A 32 -2.31 -3.26 -4.44
CA LYS A 32 -2.13 -1.88 -4.93
C LYS A 32 -2.36 -1.76 -6.44
N ALA A 33 -1.91 -2.72 -7.24
CA ALA A 33 -2.16 -2.72 -8.68
C ALA A 33 -3.66 -2.87 -8.99
N GLU A 34 -4.37 -3.73 -8.26
CA GLU A 34 -5.82 -3.88 -8.38
C GLU A 34 -6.56 -2.60 -7.96
N ILE A 35 -6.18 -1.98 -6.85
CA ILE A 35 -6.70 -0.67 -6.42
C ILE A 35 -6.48 0.39 -7.51
N SER A 36 -5.25 0.52 -8.02
CA SER A 36 -4.93 1.51 -9.05
C SER A 36 -5.74 1.30 -10.34
N ASN A 37 -5.96 0.05 -10.74
CA ASN A 37 -6.82 -0.26 -11.89
C ASN A 37 -8.28 0.11 -11.62
N LEU A 38 -8.81 -0.18 -10.44
CA LEU A 38 -10.18 0.17 -10.06
C LEU A 38 -10.36 1.70 -9.93
N GLU A 39 -9.39 2.42 -9.37
CA GLU A 39 -9.38 3.88 -9.31
C GLU A 39 -9.39 4.49 -10.72
N LYS A 40 -8.59 3.92 -11.63
CA LYS A 40 -8.59 4.33 -13.03
C LYS A 40 -9.94 4.05 -13.69
N GLN A 41 -10.50 2.86 -13.51
CA GLN A 41 -11.83 2.53 -14.04
C GLN A 41 -12.91 3.49 -13.52
N LYS A 42 -12.90 3.80 -12.22
CA LYS A 42 -13.81 4.80 -11.62
C LYS A 42 -13.66 6.15 -12.31
N LYS A 43 -12.42 6.62 -12.47
CA LYS A 43 -12.13 7.91 -13.09
C LYS A 43 -12.62 7.93 -14.55
N ASP A 44 -12.27 6.92 -15.33
CA ASP A 44 -12.65 6.82 -16.73
C ASP A 44 -14.18 6.79 -16.89
N THR A 45 -14.90 6.08 -16.01
CA THR A 45 -16.38 6.05 -16.01
C THR A 45 -16.97 7.41 -15.64
N LEU A 46 -16.41 8.11 -14.65
CA LEU A 46 -16.87 9.45 -14.28
C LEU A 46 -16.65 10.48 -15.40
N GLU A 47 -15.50 10.38 -16.10
CA GLU A 47 -15.22 11.19 -17.28
C GLU A 47 -16.23 10.88 -18.39
N ALA A 48 -16.51 9.61 -18.67
CA ALA A 48 -17.53 9.20 -19.64
C ALA A 48 -18.95 9.69 -19.28
N ILE A 49 -19.33 9.65 -18.01
CA ILE A 49 -20.60 10.23 -17.53
C ILE A 49 -20.65 11.73 -17.82
N GLY A 50 -19.55 12.45 -17.53
CA GLY A 50 -19.44 13.88 -17.79
C GLY A 50 -19.57 14.20 -19.28
N GLU A 51 -18.88 13.47 -20.14
CA GLU A 51 -18.98 13.59 -21.60
C GLU A 51 -20.41 13.37 -22.08
N ARG A 52 -21.05 12.29 -21.63
CA ARG A 52 -22.46 11.99 -21.94
C ARG A 52 -23.41 13.09 -21.49
N MET A 53 -23.22 13.64 -20.29
CA MET A 53 -24.03 14.75 -19.79
C MET A 53 -23.86 16.02 -20.63
N VAL A 54 -22.65 16.32 -21.12
CA VAL A 54 -22.40 17.45 -22.01
C VAL A 54 -23.07 17.24 -23.37
N GLU A 55 -22.98 16.04 -23.94
CA GLU A 55 -23.67 15.69 -25.19
C GLU A 55 -25.18 15.85 -25.06
N MET A 56 -25.76 15.31 -23.98
CA MET A 56 -27.19 15.45 -23.66
C MET A 56 -27.58 16.94 -23.53
N LYS A 57 -26.82 17.73 -22.77
CA LYS A 57 -27.09 19.17 -22.62
C LYS A 57 -27.03 19.90 -23.97
N ARG A 58 -26.10 19.53 -24.86
CA ARG A 58 -26.01 20.10 -26.21
C ARG A 58 -27.20 19.71 -27.09
N ALA A 59 -27.74 18.50 -26.92
CA ALA A 59 -28.96 18.05 -27.59
C ALA A 59 -30.24 18.72 -27.03
N GLY A 60 -30.13 19.49 -25.94
CA GLY A 60 -31.23 20.27 -25.37
C GLY A 60 -32.05 19.53 -24.30
N ALA A 61 -31.69 18.31 -23.95
CA ALA A 61 -32.36 17.51 -22.92
C ALA A 61 -31.31 16.79 -22.06
N ILE A 62 -31.42 16.86 -20.73
CA ILE A 62 -30.62 16.05 -19.81
C ILE A 62 -31.54 15.03 -19.19
N SER A 63 -31.18 13.75 -19.32
CA SER A 63 -31.90 12.63 -18.71
C SER A 63 -30.96 11.86 -17.80
N VAL A 64 -31.31 11.77 -16.51
CA VAL A 64 -30.52 11.03 -15.52
C VAL A 64 -30.57 9.52 -15.81
N GLU A 65 -31.68 9.04 -16.35
CA GLU A 65 -31.91 7.64 -16.73
C GLU A 65 -30.84 7.11 -17.71
N GLU A 66 -30.27 7.96 -18.57
CA GLU A 66 -29.25 7.55 -19.54
C GLU A 66 -27.87 7.32 -18.92
N VAL A 67 -27.57 8.03 -17.82
CA VAL A 67 -26.29 7.89 -17.08
C VAL A 67 -26.42 7.02 -15.84
N GLU A 68 -27.64 6.70 -15.41
CA GLU A 68 -27.94 5.82 -14.28
C GLU A 68 -27.17 4.50 -14.30
N PRO A 69 -27.11 3.71 -15.41
CA PRO A 69 -26.31 2.48 -15.42
C PRO A 69 -24.81 2.74 -15.23
N MET A 70 -24.29 3.86 -15.72
CA MET A 70 -22.89 4.25 -15.52
C MET A 70 -22.64 4.64 -14.05
N VAL A 71 -23.57 5.37 -13.44
CA VAL A 71 -23.49 5.74 -12.01
C VAL A 71 -23.55 4.50 -11.11
N LEU A 72 -24.40 3.52 -11.43
CA LEU A 72 -24.41 2.25 -10.70
C LEU A 72 -23.07 1.53 -10.80
N SER A 73 -22.45 1.51 -11.98
CA SER A 73 -21.12 0.92 -12.14
C SER A 73 -20.04 1.64 -11.33
N VAL A 74 -20.17 2.96 -11.12
CA VAL A 74 -19.28 3.72 -10.22
C VAL A 74 -19.44 3.24 -8.78
N PHE A 75 -20.68 3.08 -8.30
CA PHE A 75 -20.91 2.57 -6.94
C PHE A 75 -20.37 1.15 -6.74
N GLU A 76 -20.50 0.28 -7.75
CA GLU A 76 -19.92 -1.06 -7.70
C GLU A 76 -18.39 -1.02 -7.63
N VAL A 77 -17.75 -0.13 -8.39
CA VAL A 77 -16.29 0.05 -8.36
C VAL A 77 -15.85 0.65 -7.01
N GLU A 78 -16.60 1.60 -6.45
CA GLU A 78 -16.33 2.16 -5.12
C GLU A 78 -16.44 1.11 -4.01
N ALA A 79 -17.44 0.23 -4.07
CA ALA A 79 -17.57 -0.89 -3.13
C ALA A 79 -16.35 -1.83 -3.22
N LYS A 80 -15.94 -2.21 -4.43
CA LYS A 80 -14.75 -3.05 -4.66
C LYS A 80 -13.46 -2.37 -4.18
N LEU A 81 -13.33 -1.06 -4.36
CA LEU A 81 -12.20 -0.29 -3.84
C LEU A 81 -12.14 -0.35 -2.32
N ALA A 82 -13.26 -0.13 -1.63
CA ALA A 82 -13.32 -0.21 -0.19
C ALA A 82 -12.91 -1.61 0.33
N GLU A 83 -13.39 -2.68 -0.31
CA GLU A 83 -12.98 -4.05 0.03
C GLU A 83 -11.48 -4.27 -0.16
N LYS A 84 -10.90 -3.77 -1.25
CA LYS A 84 -9.46 -3.89 -1.54
C LYS A 84 -8.60 -3.06 -0.60
N GLU A 85 -9.06 -1.90 -0.17
CA GLU A 85 -8.39 -1.11 0.86
C GLU A 85 -8.39 -1.80 2.23
N LEU A 86 -9.47 -2.52 2.57
CA LEU A 86 -9.51 -3.35 3.77
C LEU A 86 -8.54 -4.54 3.64
N GLU A 87 -8.52 -5.23 2.51
CA GLU A 87 -7.58 -6.34 2.24
C GLU A 87 -6.11 -5.87 2.40
N LYS A 88 -5.78 -4.70 1.86
CA LYS A 88 -4.46 -4.06 2.05
C LYS A 88 -4.12 -3.85 3.52
N GLN A 89 -5.08 -3.37 4.33
CA GLN A 89 -4.87 -3.18 5.77
C GLN A 89 -4.69 -4.51 6.51
N GLU A 90 -5.44 -5.55 6.14
CA GLU A 90 -5.29 -6.88 6.74
C GLU A 90 -3.93 -7.49 6.44
N VAL A 91 -3.43 -7.35 5.21
CA VAL A 91 -2.09 -7.81 4.82
C VAL A 91 -1.00 -7.14 5.68
N LEU A 92 -1.11 -5.83 5.92
CA LEU A 92 -0.18 -5.10 6.79
C LEU A 92 -0.26 -5.54 8.25
N LYS A 93 -1.48 -5.76 8.77
CA LYS A 93 -1.67 -6.26 10.15
C LYS A 93 -1.05 -7.64 10.32
N LYS A 94 -1.30 -8.56 9.38
CA LYS A 94 -0.71 -9.90 9.37
C LYS A 94 0.81 -9.87 9.32
N GLU A 95 1.41 -8.96 8.55
CA GLU A 95 2.86 -8.73 8.56
C GLU A 95 3.35 -8.33 9.95
N GLU A 96 2.69 -7.35 10.57
CA GLU A 96 3.09 -6.85 11.89
C GLU A 96 2.97 -7.94 12.98
N GLU A 97 1.90 -8.72 12.96
CA GLU A 97 1.68 -9.87 13.86
C GLU A 97 2.72 -10.97 13.62
N ALA A 98 3.03 -11.30 12.37
CA ALA A 98 4.05 -12.27 12.01
C ALA A 98 5.45 -11.82 12.44
N LEU A 99 5.77 -10.54 12.25
CA LEU A 99 7.03 -9.93 12.71
C LEU A 99 7.15 -10.00 14.24
N LYS A 100 6.09 -9.63 14.98
CA LYS A 100 6.03 -9.73 16.45
C LYS A 100 6.23 -11.17 16.93
N ALA A 101 5.66 -12.16 16.23
CA ALA A 101 5.80 -13.59 16.57
C ALA A 101 7.23 -14.13 16.39
N THR A 102 8.05 -13.54 15.49
CA THR A 102 9.47 -13.93 15.33
C THR A 102 10.38 -13.46 16.47
N GLY A 103 9.86 -12.69 17.43
CA GLY A 103 10.66 -12.08 18.49
C GLY A 103 11.64 -11.02 17.96
N ALA A 104 11.48 -10.61 16.70
CA ALA A 104 12.02 -9.37 16.20
C ALA A 104 11.26 -8.26 16.93
N ALA A 105 11.95 -7.58 17.86
CA ALA A 105 11.45 -6.30 18.35
C ALA A 105 11.07 -5.47 17.12
N PRO A 106 9.93 -4.73 17.14
CA PRO A 106 9.71 -3.73 16.12
C PRO A 106 10.99 -2.93 16.05
N ALA A 107 11.59 -2.84 14.86
CA ALA A 107 12.68 -1.92 14.66
C ALA A 107 12.10 -0.57 15.05
N GLN A 108 12.38 -0.14 16.28
CA GLN A 108 12.10 1.20 16.73
C GLN A 108 12.70 2.05 15.63
N GLU A 109 11.82 2.71 14.89
CA GLU A 109 12.17 3.87 14.11
C GLU A 109 13.05 4.69 15.04
N ALA A 110 14.35 4.70 14.76
CA ALA A 110 15.34 5.34 15.60
C ALA A 110 15.00 6.83 15.56
N GLN A 111 14.21 7.27 16.53
CA GLN A 111 13.97 8.66 16.85
C GLN A 111 15.32 9.22 17.28
N GLY A 112 16.05 9.74 16.31
CA GLY A 112 17.42 10.21 16.47
C GLY A 112 18.23 10.20 15.17
N GLY A 113 17.57 10.24 14.02
CA GLY A 113 18.26 10.21 12.74
C GLY A 113 18.80 11.59 12.33
N ILE A 114 20.05 11.62 11.85
CA ILE A 114 20.65 12.80 11.23
C ILE A 114 20.04 12.94 9.83
N VAL A 115 19.48 14.12 9.52
CA VAL A 115 18.96 14.40 8.18
C VAL A 115 20.11 14.83 7.29
N CYS A 116 20.41 14.03 6.27
CA CYS A 116 21.41 14.37 5.27
C CYS A 116 20.93 15.50 4.36
N GLU A 117 21.86 16.28 3.80
CA GLU A 117 21.55 17.31 2.78
C GLU A 117 20.76 16.80 1.56
N CYS A 118 20.80 15.49 1.27
CA CYS A 118 20.00 14.90 0.19
C CYS A 118 18.55 14.59 0.59
N GLY A 119 18.15 14.93 1.82
CA GLY A 119 16.82 14.69 2.38
C GLY A 119 16.60 13.28 2.92
N GLU A 120 17.65 12.50 3.13
CA GLU A 120 17.55 11.14 3.69
C GLU A 120 17.74 11.18 5.22
N VAL A 121 16.87 10.49 5.97
CA VAL A 121 17.00 10.35 7.42
C VAL A 121 17.91 9.17 7.72
N LEU A 122 19.07 9.46 8.30
CA LEU A 122 20.12 8.48 8.54
C LEU A 122 20.19 8.09 10.01
N ALA A 123 20.45 6.83 10.32
CA ALA A 123 20.61 6.39 11.70
C ALA A 123 21.79 7.12 12.41
N PRO A 124 21.69 7.40 13.72
CA PRO A 124 22.76 8.07 14.47
C PRO A 124 24.06 7.25 14.40
N GLY A 125 25.19 7.91 14.09
CA GLY A 125 26.50 7.27 13.91
C GLY A 125 26.84 6.82 12.48
N THR A 126 26.02 7.16 11.48
CA THR A 126 26.32 6.88 10.06
C THR A 126 27.36 7.86 9.52
N LYS A 127 28.60 7.38 9.28
CA LYS A 127 29.69 8.21 8.72
C LYS A 127 29.46 8.67 7.28
N PHE A 128 28.61 7.97 6.52
CA PHE A 128 28.33 8.25 5.11
C PHE A 128 26.86 7.97 4.79
N CYS A 129 26.25 8.81 3.96
CA CYS A 129 24.90 8.61 3.47
C CYS A 129 24.84 7.46 2.44
N PRO A 130 23.99 6.43 2.62
CA PRO A 130 23.83 5.34 1.66
C PRO A 130 23.17 5.77 0.34
N LYS A 131 22.52 6.94 0.31
CA LYS A 131 21.81 7.45 -0.86
C LYS A 131 22.65 8.38 -1.72
N CYS A 132 23.39 9.30 -1.09
CA CYS A 132 24.19 10.30 -1.82
C CYS A 132 25.70 10.14 -1.66
N GLY A 133 26.17 9.21 -0.82
CA GLY A 133 27.59 8.94 -0.60
C GLY A 133 28.36 10.02 0.17
N LYS A 134 27.71 11.13 0.54
CA LYS A 134 28.36 12.20 1.30
C LYS A 134 28.68 11.76 2.73
N LYS A 135 29.85 12.17 3.22
CA LYS A 135 30.26 11.98 4.61
C LYS A 135 29.35 12.79 5.53
N GLN A 136 28.85 12.19 6.59
CA GLN A 136 28.16 12.88 7.68
C GLN A 136 29.13 12.86 8.85
N ASP A 137 29.65 14.03 9.21
CA ASP A 137 30.44 14.19 10.44
C ASP A 137 29.47 14.36 11.63
N GLU A 138 29.91 13.94 12.81
CA GLU A 138 29.13 13.79 14.04
C GLU A 138 28.41 15.06 14.50
#